data_AF-A0A2J0N2R9-F1
#
_entry.id   AF-A0A2J0N2R9-F1
#
_cell.length_a   1.000
_cell.length_b   1.000
_cell.length_c   1.000
_cell.angle_alpha   90.00
_cell.angle_beta   90.00
_cell.angle_gamma   90.00
#
_symmetry.space_group_name_H-M   'P 1'
#
loop_
_entity.id
_entity.type
_entity.pdbx_description
1 polymer ?
#
loop_
_entity_poly.entity_id
_entity_poly.type
_entity_poly.pdbx_seq_one_letter_code
_entity_poly.pdbx_strand_id
1 'polypeptide(L)'
;MHILDTILNIVFPVNCISCGKKDSDLCTKCLLDSPPAERESASWIFPLFDYRHPPIKKSIWLLKYKGKKRLANIFAEVLYGKIIEELSELSIMNNFRDPILIPIPLSKKRYKKRGYNQAQLICEELIKIDKENNLRHGVDIKLEKNSNNFKLENNVLIKIKETEHQANIKERKDRLKNLIGSFSVKNPEIIKNRNIILIDDVI
;
A
#
# COMPACT_ATOMS: atom_id res chain seq x y z
N MET A 1 12.30 27.68 -9.62
CA MET A 1 12.36 26.73 -8.48
C MET A 1 13.73 26.09 -8.46
N HIS A 2 14.24 25.68 -7.29
CA HIS A 2 15.35 24.72 -7.06
C HIS A 2 16.67 25.17 -6.42
N ILE A 3 16.90 26.43 -6.03
CA ILE A 3 18.11 26.70 -5.21
C ILE A 3 17.97 26.07 -3.82
N LEU A 4 16.81 26.23 -3.18
CA LEU A 4 16.56 25.65 -1.86
C LEU A 4 16.57 24.11 -1.87
N ASP A 5 15.92 23.48 -2.85
CA ASP A 5 15.93 22.01 -2.97
C ASP A 5 17.34 21.49 -3.26
N THR A 6 18.12 22.20 -4.08
CA THR A 6 19.51 21.83 -4.37
C THR A 6 20.37 21.92 -3.12
N ILE A 7 20.26 23.01 -2.34
CA ILE A 7 20.97 23.17 -1.07
C ILE A 7 20.53 22.09 -0.07
N LEU A 8 19.23 21.82 0.05
CA LEU A 8 18.71 20.78 0.93
C LEU A 8 19.19 19.39 0.51
N ASN A 9 19.28 19.08 -0.79
CA ASN A 9 19.78 17.80 -1.26
C ASN A 9 21.31 17.65 -1.07
N ILE A 10 22.06 18.76 -1.07
CA ILE A 10 23.50 18.75 -0.75
C ILE A 10 23.72 18.52 0.76
N VAL A 11 22.95 19.22 1.61
CA VAL A 11 23.12 19.16 3.08
C VAL A 11 22.44 17.92 3.68
N PHE A 12 21.35 17.45 3.08
CA PHE A 12 20.55 16.29 3.50
C PHE A 12 20.32 15.32 2.32
N PRO A 13 21.39 14.68 1.81
CA PRO A 13 21.27 13.77 0.69
C PRO A 13 20.37 12.59 1.04
N VAL A 14 19.47 12.25 0.12
CA VAL A 14 18.65 11.06 0.25
C VAL A 14 19.43 9.88 -0.29
N ASN A 15 19.72 8.91 0.56
CA ASN A 15 20.48 7.72 0.21
C ASN A 15 19.66 6.46 0.48
N CYS A 16 19.82 5.47 -0.39
CA CYS A 16 19.13 4.19 -0.29
C CYS A 16 19.51 3.52 1.03
N ILE A 17 18.51 3.16 1.83
CA ILE A 17 18.71 2.56 3.16
C ILE A 17 19.39 1.18 3.12
N SER A 18 19.48 0.55 1.94
CA SER A 18 20.11 -0.74 1.71
C SER A 18 21.53 -0.61 1.12
N CYS A 19 21.69 0.04 -0.05
CA CYS A 19 22.98 0.10 -0.76
C CYS A 19 23.67 1.47 -0.77
N GLY A 20 23.04 2.51 -0.21
CA GLY A 20 23.61 3.86 -0.17
C GLY A 20 23.53 4.67 -1.47
N LYS A 21 22.93 4.14 -2.54
CA LYS A 21 22.69 4.89 -3.80
C LYS A 21 21.96 6.22 -3.53
N LYS A 22 22.43 7.32 -4.13
CA LYS A 22 21.81 8.65 -4.00
C LYS A 22 20.40 8.72 -4.62
N ASP A 23 19.65 9.73 -4.19
CA ASP A 23 18.36 10.21 -4.67
C ASP A 23 17.12 9.33 -4.42
N SER A 24 17.26 8.22 -3.69
CA SER A 24 16.13 7.33 -3.34
C SER A 24 16.26 6.81 -1.92
N ASP A 25 15.16 6.79 -1.14
CA ASP A 25 15.17 6.18 0.20
C ASP A 25 15.30 4.64 0.11
N LEU A 26 14.82 4.00 -0.96
CA LEU A 26 15.04 2.59 -1.28
C LEU A 26 15.00 2.41 -2.80
N CYS A 27 16.16 2.18 -3.43
CA CYS A 27 16.25 2.16 -4.88
C CYS A 27 15.60 0.90 -5.49
N THR A 28 15.12 1.03 -6.74
CA THR A 28 14.45 -0.04 -7.49
C THR A 28 15.24 -1.35 -7.48
N LYS A 29 16.57 -1.31 -7.65
CA LYS A 29 17.42 -2.50 -7.57
C LYS A 29 17.29 -3.20 -6.21
N CYS A 30 17.50 -2.50 -5.10
CA CYS A 30 17.41 -3.10 -3.76
C CYS A 30 15.99 -3.56 -3.42
N LEU A 31 14.98 -2.90 -3.98
CA LEU A 31 13.59 -3.30 -3.80
C LEU A 31 13.28 -4.59 -4.56
N LEU A 32 13.70 -4.71 -5.82
CA LEU A 32 13.52 -5.92 -6.62
C LEU A 32 14.39 -7.09 -6.15
N ASP A 33 15.57 -6.81 -5.60
CA ASP A 33 16.45 -7.80 -4.98
C ASP A 33 15.92 -8.27 -3.60
N SER A 34 14.89 -7.61 -3.04
CA SER A 34 14.30 -8.03 -1.77
C SER A 34 13.52 -9.34 -1.94
N PRO A 35 13.64 -10.29 -1.01
CA PRO A 35 13.00 -11.59 -1.12
C PRO A 35 11.47 -11.45 -1.19
N PRO A 36 10.81 -12.15 -2.13
CA PRO A 36 9.36 -12.17 -2.17
C PRO A 36 8.81 -12.84 -0.92
N ALA A 37 7.60 -12.47 -0.51
CA ALA A 37 6.92 -13.19 0.55
C ALA A 37 6.47 -14.58 0.06
N GLU A 38 6.66 -15.59 0.90
CA GLU A 38 6.09 -16.92 0.64
C GLU A 38 4.56 -16.85 0.71
N ARG A 39 3.88 -17.41 -0.31
CA ARG A 39 2.42 -17.56 -0.31
C ARG A 39 2.01 -18.72 0.62
N GLU A 40 2.21 -18.57 1.92
CA GLU A 40 1.60 -19.43 2.95
C GLU A 40 0.13 -19.03 3.25
N SER A 41 -0.36 -17.98 2.58
CA SER A 41 -1.66 -17.36 2.82
C SER A 41 -2.75 -17.84 1.87
N ALA A 42 -4.00 -17.48 2.16
CA ALA A 42 -5.13 -17.72 1.26
C ALA A 42 -4.91 -17.11 -0.12
N SER A 43 -5.53 -17.69 -1.15
CA SER A 43 -5.36 -17.31 -2.57
C SER A 43 -5.68 -15.85 -2.90
N TRP A 44 -6.44 -15.18 -2.03
CA TRP A 44 -6.82 -13.77 -2.17
C TRP A 44 -5.90 -12.80 -1.42
N ILE A 45 -4.81 -13.29 -0.81
CA ILE A 45 -3.79 -12.48 -0.14
C ILE A 45 -2.52 -12.50 -0.97
N PHE A 46 -2.06 -11.31 -1.36
CA PHE A 46 -0.92 -11.11 -2.25
C PHE A 46 0.20 -10.35 -1.54
N PRO A 47 1.00 -11.01 -0.69
CA PRO A 47 2.11 -10.35 -0.03
C PRO A 47 3.26 -10.13 -1.03
N LEU A 48 3.85 -8.93 -1.05
CA LEU A 48 4.94 -8.62 -1.98
C LEU A 48 6.30 -9.09 -1.48
N PHE A 49 6.65 -8.75 -0.23
CA PHE A 49 8.00 -8.92 0.30
C PHE A 49 7.99 -9.59 1.65
N ASP A 50 9.03 -10.38 1.95
CA ASP A 50 9.25 -10.87 3.30
C ASP A 50 9.57 -9.70 4.25
N TYR A 51 8.65 -9.41 5.17
CA TYR A 51 8.80 -8.34 6.17
C TYR A 51 10.02 -8.55 7.08
N ARG A 52 10.54 -9.77 7.20
CA ARG A 52 11.75 -10.06 8.00
C ARG A 52 13.02 -9.52 7.32
N HIS A 53 12.99 -9.26 6.01
CA HIS A 53 14.13 -8.71 5.29
C HIS A 53 14.49 -7.29 5.80
N PRO A 54 15.74 -7.03 6.25
CA PRO A 54 16.05 -5.79 6.98
C PRO A 54 15.76 -4.48 6.23
N PRO A 55 16.07 -4.33 4.92
CA PRO A 55 15.65 -3.18 4.12
C PRO A 55 14.14 -2.93 4.14
N ILE A 56 13.34 -3.96 3.89
CA ILE A 56 11.87 -3.88 3.88
C ILE A 56 11.36 -3.48 5.27
N LYS A 57 11.79 -4.19 6.32
CA LYS A 57 11.45 -3.88 7.70
C LYS A 57 11.77 -2.43 8.08
N LYS A 58 12.97 -1.97 7.70
CA LYS A 58 13.46 -0.61 7.98
C LYS A 58 12.65 0.43 7.20
N SER A 59 12.35 0.20 5.93
CA SER A 59 11.50 1.11 5.16
C SER A 59 10.09 1.23 5.74
N ILE A 60 9.43 0.13 6.10
CA ILE A 60 8.11 0.17 6.74
C ILE A 60 8.19 0.89 8.10
N TRP A 61 9.25 0.66 8.88
CA TRP A 61 9.45 1.38 10.14
C TRP A 61 9.65 2.89 9.95
N LEU A 62 10.49 3.29 8.99
CA LEU A 62 10.73 4.69 8.64
C LEU A 62 9.45 5.38 8.17
N LEU A 63 8.65 4.69 7.35
CA LEU A 63 7.34 5.15 6.91
C LEU A 63 6.35 5.24 8.07
N LYS A 64 6.40 4.35 9.07
CA LYS A 64 5.46 4.35 10.21
C LYS A 64 5.83 5.37 11.30
N TYR A 65 7.11 5.65 11.52
CA TYR A 65 7.54 6.32 12.76
C TYR A 65 8.50 7.49 12.54
N LYS A 66 9.06 7.64 11.33
CA LYS A 66 10.01 8.73 11.01
C LYS A 66 9.52 9.67 9.92
N GLY A 67 8.25 9.55 9.49
CA GLY A 67 7.66 10.49 8.54
C GLY A 67 8.23 10.39 7.12
N LYS A 68 8.94 9.31 6.78
CA LYS A 68 9.55 9.09 5.45
C LYS A 68 8.49 8.72 4.41
N LYS A 69 7.57 9.64 4.12
CA LYS A 69 6.40 9.44 3.24
C LYS A 69 6.77 9.12 1.79
N ARG A 70 7.95 9.53 1.31
CA ARG A 70 8.49 9.15 -0.01
C ARG A 70 8.54 7.63 -0.24
N LEU A 71 8.69 6.85 0.83
CA LEU A 71 8.64 5.38 0.74
C LEU A 71 7.27 4.87 0.29
N ALA A 72 6.17 5.60 0.54
CA ALA A 72 4.83 5.20 0.08
C ALA A 72 4.75 5.15 -1.45
N ASN A 73 5.36 6.12 -2.14
CA ASN A 73 5.42 6.15 -3.60
C ASN A 73 6.23 4.96 -4.13
N ILE A 74 7.40 4.67 -3.54
CA ILE A 74 8.25 3.52 -3.92
C ILE A 74 7.49 2.20 -3.78
N PHE A 75 6.73 2.01 -2.70
CA PHE A 75 5.89 0.82 -2.54
C PHE A 75 4.70 0.79 -3.51
N ALA A 76 4.10 1.95 -3.78
CA ALA A 76 2.99 2.06 -4.72
C ALA A 76 3.40 1.70 -6.15
N GLU A 77 4.60 2.08 -6.61
CA GLU A 77 5.10 1.71 -7.95
C GLU A 77 5.15 0.18 -8.14
N VAL A 78 5.70 -0.55 -7.16
CA VAL A 78 5.77 -2.02 -7.25
C VAL A 78 4.40 -2.66 -7.06
N LEU A 79 3.61 -2.16 -6.11
CA LEU A 79 2.22 -2.64 -5.90
C LEU A 79 1.38 -2.44 -7.16
N TYR A 80 1.51 -1.31 -7.84
CA TYR A 80 0.75 -1.01 -9.05
C TYR A 80 1.02 -2.06 -10.13
N GLY A 81 2.29 -2.33 -10.44
CA GLY A 81 2.67 -3.35 -11.41
C GLY A 81 2.08 -4.72 -11.08
N LYS A 82 2.17 -5.13 -9.80
CA LYS A 82 1.63 -6.41 -9.36
C LYS A 82 0.09 -6.47 -9.41
N ILE A 83 -0.58 -5.40 -8.99
CA ILE A 83 -2.04 -5.34 -9.02
C ILE A 83 -2.54 -5.41 -10.46
N ILE A 84 -1.90 -4.70 -11.40
CA ILE A 84 -2.29 -4.73 -12.81
C ILE A 84 -2.12 -6.13 -13.41
N GLU A 85 -1.01 -6.81 -13.10
CA GLU A 85 -0.78 -8.21 -13.51
C GLU A 85 -1.91 -9.11 -12.99
N GLU A 86 -2.21 -9.09 -11.69
CA GLU A 86 -3.24 -9.96 -11.09
C GLU A 86 -4.67 -9.59 -11.58
N LEU A 87 -4.94 -8.30 -11.82
CA LEU A 87 -6.21 -7.85 -12.40
C LEU A 87 -6.42 -8.35 -13.83
N SER A 88 -5.34 -8.47 -14.61
CA SER A 88 -5.43 -9.00 -15.97
C SER A 88 -6.04 -10.40 -15.97
N GLU A 89 -5.59 -11.25 -15.04
CA GLU A 89 -6.08 -12.63 -14.87
C GLU A 89 -7.51 -12.65 -14.30
N LEU A 90 -7.76 -11.88 -13.24
CA LEU A 90 -9.06 -11.85 -12.56
C LEU A 90 -10.18 -11.23 -13.40
N SER A 91 -9.86 -10.26 -14.27
CA SER A 91 -10.85 -9.60 -15.13
C SER A 91 -11.46 -10.58 -16.14
N ILE A 92 -10.65 -11.51 -16.65
CA ILE A 92 -11.05 -12.54 -17.61
C ILE A 92 -11.83 -13.65 -16.90
N MET A 93 -11.32 -14.13 -15.77
CA MET A 93 -11.87 -15.31 -15.10
C MET A 93 -13.12 -15.01 -14.24
N ASN A 94 -13.17 -13.85 -13.60
CA ASN A 94 -14.13 -13.55 -12.53
C ASN A 94 -14.92 -12.25 -12.75
N ASN A 95 -14.83 -11.63 -13.94
CA ASN A 95 -15.41 -10.31 -14.23
C ASN A 95 -15.03 -9.24 -13.17
N PHE A 96 -13.79 -9.32 -12.66
CA PHE A 96 -13.29 -8.41 -11.63
C PHE A 96 -12.91 -7.07 -12.28
N ARG A 97 -13.88 -6.15 -12.40
CA ARG A 97 -13.74 -4.83 -13.03
C ARG A 97 -14.02 -3.69 -12.05
N ASP A 98 -13.51 -2.51 -12.38
CA ASP A 98 -13.64 -1.24 -11.65
C ASP A 98 -13.54 -1.39 -10.11
N PRO A 99 -12.44 -2.00 -9.62
CA PRO A 99 -12.27 -2.27 -8.20
C PRO A 99 -12.17 -1.00 -7.34
N ILE A 100 -12.68 -1.13 -6.12
CA ILE A 100 -12.53 -0.13 -5.07
C ILE A 100 -11.27 -0.47 -4.25
N LEU A 101 -10.32 0.45 -4.24
CA LEU A 101 -9.14 0.40 -3.41
C LEU A 101 -9.47 0.96 -2.02
N ILE A 102 -9.26 0.17 -0.97
CA ILE A 102 -9.56 0.55 0.41
C ILE A 102 -8.32 0.32 1.28
N PRO A 103 -7.74 1.37 1.89
CA PRO A 103 -6.64 1.19 2.82
C PRO A 103 -7.13 0.59 4.15
N ILE A 104 -6.35 -0.30 4.74
CA ILE A 104 -6.62 -0.77 6.10
C ILE A 104 -6.50 0.41 7.09
N PRO A 105 -7.54 0.72 7.88
CA PRO A 105 -7.56 1.90 8.73
C PRO A 105 -6.69 1.73 9.98
N LEU A 106 -6.10 2.85 10.41
CA LEU A 106 -5.54 2.96 11.75
C LEU A 106 -6.62 3.22 12.79
N SER A 107 -6.32 2.88 14.04
CA SER A 107 -7.12 3.32 15.17
C SER A 107 -6.94 4.83 15.41
N LYS A 108 -7.93 5.49 16.02
CA LYS A 108 -7.91 6.94 16.25
C LYS A 108 -6.66 7.37 17.03
N LYS A 109 -6.25 6.60 18.05
CA LYS A 109 -5.05 6.89 18.84
C LYS A 109 -3.77 6.82 17.99
N ARG A 110 -3.64 5.80 17.14
CA ARG A 110 -2.48 5.64 16.25
C ARG A 110 -2.44 6.72 15.19
N TYR A 111 -3.58 7.05 14.60
CA TYR A 111 -3.69 8.14 13.64
C TYR A 111 -3.28 9.47 14.26
N LYS A 112 -3.78 9.80 15.47
CA LYS A 112 -3.38 11.03 16.20
C LYS A 112 -1.88 11.06 16.53
N LYS A 113 -1.27 9.93 16.91
CA LYS A 113 0.16 9.84 17.22
C LYS A 113 1.04 9.96 15.98
N ARG A 114 0.65 9.31 14.87
CA ARG A 114 1.44 9.23 13.63
C ARG A 114 1.20 10.43 12.71
N GLY A 115 0.01 11.01 12.75
CA GLY A 115 -0.44 12.12 11.89
C GLY A 115 -0.95 11.70 10.51
N TYR A 116 -0.88 10.41 10.15
CA TYR A 116 -1.34 9.87 8.86
C TYR A 116 -1.56 8.35 8.92
N ASN A 117 -2.25 7.81 7.91
CA ASN A 117 -2.34 6.38 7.65
C ASN A 117 -1.43 6.02 6.45
N GLN A 118 -0.43 5.19 6.70
CA GLN A 118 0.54 4.72 5.71
C GLN A 118 -0.08 3.90 4.59
N ALA A 119 -1.09 3.05 4.88
CA ALA A 119 -1.80 2.32 3.84
C ALA A 119 -2.58 3.28 2.93
N GLN A 120 -3.20 4.31 3.52
CA GLN A 120 -3.86 5.37 2.76
C GLN A 120 -2.87 6.14 1.88
N LEU A 121 -1.69 6.50 2.39
CA LEU A 121 -0.66 7.17 1.58
C LEU A 121 -0.24 6.30 0.38
N ILE A 122 -0.07 4.99 0.57
CA ILE A 122 0.24 4.06 -0.52
C ILE A 122 -0.90 4.05 -1.55
N CYS A 123 -2.15 3.95 -1.11
CA CYS A 123 -3.31 4.01 -2.00
C CYS A 123 -3.41 5.33 -2.77
N GLU A 124 -3.12 6.46 -2.14
CA GLU A 124 -3.13 7.77 -2.79
C GLU A 124 -2.05 7.86 -3.87
N GLU A 125 -0.85 7.32 -3.63
CA GLU A 125 0.20 7.22 -4.65
C GLU A 125 -0.18 6.24 -5.78
N LEU A 126 -0.81 5.11 -5.47
CA LEU A 126 -1.34 4.18 -6.48
C LEU A 126 -2.31 4.88 -7.45
N ILE A 127 -3.22 5.71 -6.93
CA ILE A 127 -4.17 6.47 -7.76
C ILE A 127 -3.47 7.52 -8.63
N LYS A 128 -2.37 8.12 -8.16
CA LYS A 128 -1.58 9.05 -8.99
C LYS A 128 -0.94 8.30 -10.15
N ILE A 129 -0.28 7.18 -9.85
CA ILE A 129 0.37 6.31 -10.85
C ILE A 129 -0.65 5.80 -11.88
N ASP A 130 -1.84 5.42 -11.43
CA ASP A 130 -2.95 4.98 -12.30
C ASP A 130 -3.37 6.05 -13.31
N LYS A 131 -3.56 7.29 -12.83
CA LYS A 131 -3.91 8.44 -13.66
C LYS A 131 -2.83 8.81 -14.66
N GLU A 132 -1.57 8.69 -14.25
CA GLU A 132 -0.42 9.00 -15.12
C GLU A 132 -0.25 7.94 -16.21
N ASN A 133 -0.47 6.67 -15.89
CA ASN A 133 -0.21 5.57 -16.82
C ASN A 133 -1.29 5.36 -17.88
N ASN A 134 -2.53 5.84 -17.72
CA ASN A 134 -3.64 5.79 -18.71
C ASN A 134 -3.89 4.43 -19.43
N LEU A 135 -3.29 3.34 -18.96
CA LEU A 135 -3.42 2.01 -19.53
C LEU A 135 -4.57 1.29 -18.82
N ARG A 136 -5.74 1.21 -19.47
CA ARG A 136 -6.80 0.29 -19.02
C ARG A 136 -6.43 -1.13 -19.42
N HIS A 137 -6.29 -2.00 -18.42
CA HIS A 137 -6.02 -3.40 -18.67
C HIS A 137 -7.32 -4.13 -19.05
N GLY A 138 -7.38 -4.69 -20.27
CA GLY A 138 -8.27 -5.83 -20.56
C GLY A 138 -9.63 -5.58 -21.24
N VAL A 139 -9.89 -4.49 -21.96
CA VAL A 139 -10.99 -4.46 -22.94
C VAL A 139 -10.71 -3.46 -24.06
N ASP A 140 -10.93 -3.86 -25.32
CA ASP A 140 -11.12 -2.99 -26.48
C ASP A 140 -12.34 -2.06 -26.28
N ILE A 141 -12.21 -1.07 -25.39
CA ILE A 141 -13.20 -0.02 -25.22
C ILE A 141 -12.52 1.27 -25.65
N LYS A 142 -13.09 1.86 -26.71
CA LYS A 142 -12.85 3.22 -27.18
C LYS A 142 -12.46 4.11 -26.01
N LEU A 143 -11.20 4.57 -26.05
CA LEU A 143 -10.55 5.39 -25.05
C LEU A 143 -11.38 6.65 -24.75
N GLU A 144 -12.21 6.61 -23.72
CA GLU A 144 -12.54 7.82 -22.98
C GLU A 144 -11.29 8.18 -22.18
N LYS A 145 -10.61 9.25 -22.61
CA LYS A 145 -9.31 9.78 -22.13
C LYS A 145 -9.22 10.13 -20.62
N ASN A 146 -10.08 9.59 -19.74
CA ASN A 146 -10.14 9.91 -18.31
C ASN A 146 -10.60 8.73 -17.42
N SER A 147 -10.40 7.49 -17.83
CA SER A 147 -10.92 6.33 -17.08
C SER A 147 -9.84 5.64 -16.22
N ASN A 148 -9.88 5.87 -14.91
CA ASN A 148 -9.00 5.23 -13.92
C ASN A 148 -9.29 3.71 -13.81
N ASN A 149 -8.28 2.88 -13.51
CA ASN A 149 -8.48 1.46 -13.19
C ASN A 149 -9.10 1.26 -11.80
N PHE A 150 -8.89 2.20 -10.88
CA PHE A 150 -9.31 2.08 -9.48
C PHE A 150 -10.17 3.26 -9.01
N LYS A 151 -11.08 2.97 -8.07
CA LYS A 151 -11.73 3.99 -7.23
C LYS A 151 -11.18 3.91 -5.80
N LEU A 152 -10.68 5.01 -5.25
CA LEU A 152 -10.22 5.04 -3.85
C LEU A 152 -11.35 5.41 -2.88
N GLU A 153 -11.52 4.62 -1.83
CA GLU A 153 -12.48 4.87 -0.75
C GLU A 153 -11.81 4.79 0.63
N ASN A 154 -11.38 5.95 1.15
CA ASN A 154 -10.60 6.03 2.40
C ASN A 154 -11.42 5.82 3.68
N ASN A 155 -12.73 6.03 3.63
CA ASN A 155 -13.58 6.16 4.82
C ASN A 155 -14.64 5.06 4.97
N VAL A 156 -14.63 4.07 4.08
CA VAL A 156 -15.58 2.94 4.14
C VAL A 156 -15.21 1.98 5.25
N LEU A 157 -13.94 1.59 5.34
CA LEU A 157 -13.47 0.72 6.41
C LEU A 157 -12.96 1.57 7.58
N ILE A 158 -13.51 1.35 8.78
CA ILE A 158 -13.10 2.06 10.00
C ILE A 158 -12.63 1.08 11.06
N LYS A 159 -11.63 1.49 11.85
CA LYS A 159 -11.17 0.72 13.01
C LYS A 159 -11.85 1.22 14.27
N ILE A 160 -12.74 0.41 14.83
CA ILE A 160 -13.58 0.75 15.99
C ILE A 160 -12.95 0.37 17.33
N LYS A 161 -12.05 -0.62 17.34
CA LYS A 161 -11.36 -1.08 18.54
C LYS A 161 -9.88 -0.71 18.51
N GLU A 162 -9.39 -0.23 19.66
CA GLU A 162 -7.96 -0.14 19.89
C GLU A 162 -7.42 -1.56 20.11
N THR A 163 -6.59 -2.03 19.18
CA THR A 163 -5.89 -3.31 19.33
C THR A 163 -4.44 -3.03 19.72
N GLU A 164 -3.84 -3.90 20.52
CA GLU A 164 -2.40 -3.87 20.75
C GLU A 164 -1.61 -3.96 19.43
N HIS A 165 -0.35 -3.54 19.47
CA HIS A 165 0.52 -3.64 18.30
C HIS A 165 0.73 -5.12 17.99
N GLN A 166 0.42 -5.55 16.76
CA GLN A 166 0.63 -6.93 16.33
C GLN A 166 2.09 -7.38 16.49
N ALA A 167 3.04 -6.45 16.41
CA ALA A 167 4.46 -6.69 16.67
C ALA A 167 4.78 -7.10 18.12
N ASN A 168 3.88 -6.84 19.07
CA ASN A 168 4.04 -7.22 20.49
C ASN A 168 3.42 -8.58 20.81
N ILE A 169 2.61 -9.13 19.90
CA ILE A 169 1.92 -10.41 20.10
C ILE A 169 2.77 -11.50 19.44
N LYS A 170 3.32 -12.40 20.25
CA LYS A 170 4.25 -13.44 19.80
C LYS A 170 3.58 -14.52 18.95
N GLU A 171 2.31 -14.83 19.22
CA GLU A 171 1.60 -15.93 18.56
C GLU A 171 0.61 -15.45 17.50
N ARG A 172 0.62 -16.08 16.31
CA ARG A 172 -0.29 -15.78 15.19
C ARG A 172 -1.77 -15.96 15.60
N LYS A 173 -2.08 -16.98 16.40
CA LYS A 173 -3.46 -17.26 16.87
C LYS A 173 -4.02 -16.11 17.70
N ASP A 174 -3.20 -15.53 18.56
CA ASP A 174 -3.60 -14.40 19.41
C ASP A 174 -3.67 -13.09 18.62
N ARG A 175 -2.83 -12.92 17.58
CA ARG A 175 -2.97 -11.81 16.62
C ARG A 175 -4.33 -11.82 15.93
N LEU A 176 -4.79 -13.00 15.50
CA LEU A 176 -6.09 -13.18 14.85
C LEU A 176 -7.26 -12.92 15.80
N LYS A 177 -7.22 -13.47 17.03
CA LYS A 177 -8.25 -13.21 18.05
C LYS A 177 -8.39 -11.73 18.39
N ASN A 178 -7.27 -11.00 18.46
CA ASN A 178 -7.28 -9.57 18.76
C ASN A 178 -7.91 -8.72 17.63
N LEU A 179 -7.91 -9.21 16.38
CA LEU A 179 -8.50 -8.51 15.23
C LEU A 179 -10.03 -8.70 15.14
N ILE A 180 -10.59 -9.77 15.72
CA ILE A 180 -12.03 -10.03 15.67
C ILE A 180 -12.80 -8.85 16.29
N GLY A 181 -13.80 -8.33 15.56
CA GLY A 181 -14.63 -7.19 15.97
C GLY A 181 -13.91 -5.84 15.99
N SER A 182 -12.70 -5.74 15.41
CA SER A 182 -11.93 -4.49 15.44
C SER A 182 -12.26 -3.50 14.34
N PHE A 183 -12.91 -3.97 13.27
CA PHE A 183 -13.25 -3.17 12.10
C PHE A 183 -14.77 -3.11 11.91
N SER A 184 -15.23 -2.02 11.30
CA SER A 184 -16.62 -1.83 10.89
C SER A 184 -16.66 -1.15 9.52
N VAL A 185 -17.75 -1.37 8.79
CA VAL A 185 -18.02 -0.73 7.51
C VAL A 185 -18.95 0.45 7.74
N LYS A 186 -18.50 1.63 7.34
CA LYS A 186 -19.32 2.82 7.20
C LYS A 186 -19.85 2.87 5.76
N ASN A 187 -21.13 3.22 5.58
CA ASN A 187 -21.76 3.38 4.27
C ASN A 187 -21.64 2.11 3.40
N PRO A 188 -22.17 0.95 3.86
CA PRO A 188 -22.02 -0.35 3.20
C PRO A 188 -22.53 -0.37 1.75
N GLU A 189 -23.45 0.52 1.39
CA GLU A 189 -23.96 0.70 0.04
C GLU A 189 -22.87 1.04 -0.98
N ILE A 190 -21.76 1.68 -0.56
CA ILE A 190 -20.64 2.04 -1.46
C ILE A 190 -19.92 0.79 -1.98
N ILE A 191 -19.86 -0.27 -1.17
CA ILE A 191 -19.09 -1.49 -1.45
C ILE A 191 -19.96 -2.72 -1.74
N LYS A 192 -21.27 -2.60 -1.59
CA LYS A 192 -22.20 -3.70 -1.85
C LYS A 192 -22.08 -4.16 -3.30
N ASN A 193 -21.84 -5.46 -3.51
CA ASN A 193 -21.67 -6.07 -4.84
C ASN A 193 -20.54 -5.44 -5.68
N ARG A 194 -19.48 -4.95 -5.02
CA ARG A 194 -18.31 -4.37 -5.68
C ARG A 194 -17.08 -5.27 -5.49
N ASN A 195 -16.19 -5.19 -6.47
CA ASN A 195 -14.84 -5.72 -6.38
C ASN A 195 -14.02 -4.80 -5.46
N ILE A 196 -13.35 -5.38 -4.46
CA ILE A 196 -12.63 -4.62 -3.42
C ILE A 196 -11.19 -5.12 -3.36
N ILE A 197 -10.24 -4.19 -3.32
CA ILE A 197 -8.84 -4.44 -3.05
C ILE A 197 -8.50 -3.77 -1.73
N LEU A 198 -8.08 -4.57 -0.74
CA LEU A 198 -7.60 -4.07 0.55
C LEU A 198 -6.07 -3.94 0.52
N ILE A 199 -5.56 -2.78 0.95
CA ILE A 199 -4.11 -2.55 1.06
C ILE A 199 -3.73 -2.47 2.54
N ASP A 200 -2.85 -3.37 2.96
CA ASP A 200 -2.19 -3.34 4.27
C ASP A 200 -0.67 -3.30 4.11
N ASP A 201 0.03 -2.84 5.13
CA ASP A 201 1.49 -2.70 5.09
C ASP A 201 2.25 -3.92 5.61
N VAL A 202 1.63 -4.73 6.48
CA VAL A 202 2.20 -5.95 7.07
C VAL A 202 1.04 -6.87 7.45
N ILE A 203 1.19 -8.17 7.17
CA ILE A 203 0.22 -9.24 7.48
C ILE A 203 0.83 -10.24 8.46
#